data_AF-A0A1S3RWB3-F1
#
_entry.id   AF-A0A1S3RWB3-F1
#
_cell.length_a   1.000
_cell.length_b   1.000
_cell.length_c   1.000
_cell.angle_alpha   90.00
_cell.angle_beta   90.00
_cell.angle_gamma   90.00
#
_symmetry.space_group_name_H-M   'P 1'
#
loop_
_entity.id
_entity.type
_entity.pdbx_description
1 polymer ?
#
loop_
_entity_poly.entity_id
_entity_poly.type
_entity_poly.pdbx_seq_one_letter_code
_entity_poly.pdbx_strand_id
1 'polypeptide(L)'
;MEDRAGDQCREAIERALTYHPDNPEAVQLMASYLFNTEKNQEGREYLRRSVDAWLPALKQSDAPASREDIEEEHTQSDIPPYESRITTAKLLIEAEEYEVWYFSGWVCYLQMERAEEERTREEREESDEERTREEREESDEEREALKEAARSYLTKAKKLYVKLRCDDGPILEHMEQLLGGETEGEEGDTDPALDEDFELYSEDEGAMEH
;
A
#
# COMPACT_ATOMS: atom_id res chain seq x y z
N MET A 1 23.51 25.17 -10.38
CA MET A 1 22.50 26.27 -10.28
C MET A 1 21.20 25.75 -9.66
N GLU A 2 20.98 24.43 -9.59
CA GLU A 2 19.80 23.78 -9.02
C GLU A 2 19.75 23.77 -7.48
N ASP A 3 20.90 23.70 -6.79
CA ASP A 3 20.94 23.63 -5.31
C ASP A 3 20.21 24.79 -4.61
N ARG A 4 20.22 26.00 -5.20
CA ARG A 4 19.54 27.17 -4.63
C ARG A 4 18.01 27.13 -4.76
N ALA A 5 17.48 26.41 -5.74
CA ALA A 5 16.04 26.33 -5.96
C ALA A 5 15.38 25.38 -4.96
N GLY A 6 16.03 24.24 -4.67
CA GLY A 6 15.57 23.30 -3.64
C GLY A 6 15.51 23.93 -2.25
N ASP A 7 16.54 24.69 -1.87
CA ASP A 7 16.60 25.39 -0.58
C ASP A 7 15.48 26.43 -0.44
N GLN A 8 15.18 27.17 -1.52
CA GLN A 8 14.09 28.16 -1.54
C GLN A 8 12.71 27.51 -1.44
N CYS A 9 12.51 26.38 -2.12
CA CYS A 9 11.28 25.60 -1.99
C CYS A 9 11.09 25.12 -0.54
N ARG A 10 12.14 24.55 0.06
CA ARG A 10 12.11 24.09 1.46
C ARG A 10 11.76 25.23 2.42
N GLU A 11 12.44 26.38 2.31
CA GLU A 11 12.20 27.54 3.18
C GLU A 11 10.76 28.07 3.05
N ALA A 12 10.23 28.10 1.82
CA ALA A 12 8.85 28.52 1.57
C ALA A 12 7.84 27.57 2.23
N ILE A 13 8.07 26.26 2.15
CA ILE A 13 7.21 25.25 2.78
C ILE A 13 7.30 25.33 4.31
N GLU A 14 8.51 25.45 4.88
CA GLU A 14 8.70 25.60 6.34
C GLU A 14 8.00 26.84 6.89
N ARG A 15 8.05 27.95 6.15
CA ARG A 15 7.31 29.14 6.50
C ARG A 15 5.80 28.88 6.50
N ALA A 16 5.27 28.22 5.47
CA ALA A 16 3.84 27.88 5.43
C ALA A 16 3.43 27.02 6.63
N LEU A 17 4.23 26.02 6.98
CA LEU A 17 4.00 25.15 8.14
C LEU A 17 4.16 25.88 9.49
N THR A 18 4.98 26.94 9.55
CA THR A 18 5.07 27.77 10.76
C THR A 18 3.78 28.53 11.03
N TYR A 19 3.08 28.97 9.98
CA TYR A 19 1.79 29.66 10.12
C TYR A 19 0.63 28.68 10.29
N HIS A 20 0.64 27.55 9.58
CA HIS A 20 -0.40 26.53 9.61
C HIS A 20 0.24 25.12 9.66
N PRO A 21 0.52 24.58 10.86
CA PRO A 21 1.27 23.32 11.02
C PRO A 21 0.62 22.08 10.38
N ASP A 22 -0.71 22.07 10.36
CA ASP A 22 -1.53 20.94 9.90
C ASP A 22 -2.15 21.18 8.52
N ASN A 23 -1.67 22.19 7.77
CA ASN A 23 -2.13 22.42 6.41
C ASN A 23 -1.79 21.20 5.52
N PRO A 24 -2.79 20.47 4.99
CA PRO A 24 -2.54 19.20 4.32
C PRO A 24 -1.71 19.35 3.05
N GLU A 25 -1.85 20.46 2.30
CA GLU A 25 -1.07 20.74 1.09
C GLU A 25 0.39 21.07 1.41
N ALA A 26 0.63 21.90 2.42
CA ALA A 26 1.99 22.26 2.83
C ALA A 26 2.76 21.03 3.35
N VAL A 27 2.06 20.15 4.08
CA VAL A 27 2.61 18.88 4.57
C VAL A 27 2.90 17.93 3.40
N GLN A 28 2.02 17.83 2.41
CA GLN A 28 2.24 17.02 1.19
C GLN A 28 3.41 17.53 0.34
N LEU A 29 3.55 18.85 0.19
CA LEU A 29 4.68 19.46 -0.50
C LEU A 29 6.00 19.18 0.20
N MET A 30 6.01 19.21 1.54
CA MET A 30 7.19 18.82 2.31
C MET A 30 7.54 17.35 2.07
N ALA A 31 6.55 16.46 2.08
CA ALA A 31 6.77 15.05 1.76
C ALA A 31 7.38 14.88 0.37
N SER A 32 6.80 15.49 -0.67
CA SER A 32 7.32 15.43 -2.05
C SER A 32 8.76 15.95 -2.15
N TYR A 33 9.09 17.05 -1.47
CA TYR A 33 10.46 17.56 -1.39
C TYR A 33 11.41 16.54 -0.73
N LEU A 34 10.97 15.90 0.34
CA LEU A 34 11.76 14.91 1.07
C LEU A 34 12.01 13.64 0.23
N PHE A 35 11.02 13.16 -0.52
CA PHE A 35 11.22 12.07 -1.50
C PHE A 35 12.23 12.43 -2.57
N ASN A 36 12.12 13.64 -3.15
CA ASN A 36 13.07 14.14 -4.16
C ASN A 36 14.49 14.35 -3.62
N THR A 37 14.66 14.46 -2.29
CA THR A 37 15.97 14.60 -1.63
C THR A 37 16.42 13.31 -0.94
N GLU A 38 15.79 12.16 -1.29
CA GLU A 38 16.07 10.82 -0.79
C GLU A 38 15.88 10.64 0.73
N LYS A 39 15.22 11.60 1.39
CA LYS A 39 14.86 11.54 2.82
C LYS A 39 13.52 10.84 3.01
N ASN A 40 13.43 9.62 2.51
CA ASN A 40 12.19 8.85 2.42
C ASN A 40 11.48 8.66 3.78
N GLN A 41 12.24 8.42 4.86
CA GLN A 41 11.65 8.23 6.20
C GLN A 41 10.93 9.49 6.70
N GLU A 42 11.58 10.66 6.60
CA GLU A 42 10.94 11.93 6.97
C GLU A 42 9.76 12.19 6.04
N GLY A 43 9.91 11.97 4.73
CA GLY A 43 8.84 12.13 3.74
C GLY A 43 7.58 11.33 4.08
N ARG A 44 7.76 10.09 4.53
CA ARG A 44 6.67 9.22 5.00
C ARG A 44 5.94 9.77 6.21
N GLU A 45 6.65 10.28 7.22
CA GLU A 45 6.03 10.88 8.40
C GLU A 45 5.15 12.08 8.01
N TYR A 46 5.61 12.91 7.07
CA TYR A 46 4.81 14.02 6.53
C TYR A 46 3.59 13.49 5.74
N LEU A 47 3.72 12.46 4.89
CA LEU A 47 2.55 11.87 4.21
C LEU A 47 1.50 11.35 5.18
N ARG A 48 1.91 10.53 6.17
CA ARG A 48 1.02 9.97 7.19
C ARG A 48 0.31 11.09 7.94
N ARG A 49 1.05 12.11 8.39
CA ARG A 49 0.49 13.30 9.06
C ARG A 49 -0.51 14.05 8.18
N SER A 50 -0.24 14.18 6.88
CA SER A 50 -1.19 14.81 5.97
C SER A 50 -2.49 14.02 5.91
N VAL A 51 -2.41 12.71 5.64
CA VAL A 51 -3.59 11.84 5.53
C VAL A 51 -4.42 11.85 6.81
N ASP A 52 -3.77 11.76 7.97
CA ASP A 52 -4.47 11.80 9.27
C ASP A 52 -5.24 13.11 9.49
N ALA A 53 -4.76 14.22 8.94
CA ALA A 53 -5.41 15.52 9.07
C ALA A 53 -6.72 15.64 8.27
N TRP A 54 -6.79 15.07 7.06
CA TRP A 54 -7.94 15.30 6.15
C TRP A 54 -8.82 14.08 5.88
N LEU A 55 -8.31 12.86 6.05
CA LEU A 55 -9.07 11.64 5.77
C LEU A 55 -10.29 11.44 6.69
N PRO A 56 -10.22 11.73 8.02
CA PRO A 56 -11.39 11.63 8.89
C PRO A 56 -12.52 12.58 8.47
N ALA A 57 -12.19 13.82 8.13
CA ALA A 57 -13.15 14.83 7.68
C ALA A 57 -13.82 14.43 6.36
N LEU A 58 -13.05 13.85 5.42
CA LEU A 58 -13.61 13.31 4.17
C LEU A 58 -14.65 12.20 4.43
N LYS A 59 -14.33 11.24 5.32
CA LYS A 59 -15.25 10.13 5.66
C LYS A 59 -16.54 10.60 6.32
N GLN A 60 -16.47 11.67 7.11
CA GLN A 60 -17.65 12.27 7.74
C GLN A 60 -18.51 13.02 6.72
N SER A 61 -17.89 13.64 5.71
CA SER A 61 -18.61 14.34 4.63
C SER A 61 -19.39 13.39 3.69
N ASP A 62 -18.92 12.16 3.53
CA ASP A 62 -19.56 11.14 2.69
C ASP A 62 -20.66 10.33 3.44
N ALA A 63 -20.85 10.55 4.74
CA ALA A 63 -21.88 9.87 5.52
C ALA A 63 -23.28 10.45 5.24
N PRO A 64 -24.35 9.62 5.21
CA PRO A 64 -25.71 10.12 5.03
C PRO A 64 -26.10 11.03 6.21
N ALA A 65 -26.43 12.28 5.92
CA ALA A 65 -26.69 13.31 6.92
C ALA A 65 -27.74 12.88 7.96
N SER A 66 -27.33 12.75 9.22
CA SER A 66 -28.27 12.75 10.35
C SER A 66 -28.59 14.20 10.72
N ARG A 67 -29.85 14.48 11.06
CA ARG A 67 -30.46 15.83 11.04
C ARG A 67 -30.06 16.74 12.22
N GLU A 68 -29.08 16.36 13.01
CA GLU A 68 -28.67 17.08 14.21
C GLU A 68 -27.15 17.19 14.18
N ASP A 69 -26.63 18.17 13.42
CA ASP A 69 -25.32 18.80 13.60
C ASP A 69 -25.22 19.94 12.55
N ILE A 70 -26.03 20.98 12.76
CA ILE A 70 -25.87 22.27 12.10
C ILE A 70 -25.06 23.11 13.08
N GLU A 71 -23.73 22.98 13.04
CA GLU A 71 -22.77 23.94 13.60
C GLU A 71 -21.35 23.43 13.29
N GLU A 72 -20.86 23.58 12.06
CA GLU A 72 -19.42 23.56 11.82
C GLU A 72 -19.07 24.42 10.60
N GLU A 73 -18.83 25.69 10.89
CA GLU A 73 -18.14 26.66 10.04
C GLU A 73 -16.64 26.31 9.97
N HIS A 74 -16.31 25.07 9.60
CA HIS A 74 -14.96 24.64 9.28
C HIS A 74 -14.94 24.21 7.80
N THR A 75 -14.91 25.27 6.99
CA THR A 75 -14.23 25.39 5.70
C THR A 75 -13.84 24.11 4.95
N GLN A 76 -14.18 24.09 3.65
CA GLN A 76 -13.49 23.35 2.56
C GLN A 76 -11.93 23.37 2.58
N SER A 77 -11.30 24.05 3.54
CA SER A 77 -9.87 24.24 3.70
C SER A 77 -9.15 23.03 4.31
N ASP A 78 -9.86 22.10 4.97
CA ASP A 78 -9.23 20.96 5.65
C ASP A 78 -9.09 19.74 4.74
N ILE A 79 -9.86 19.67 3.65
CA ILE A 79 -9.77 18.60 2.65
C ILE A 79 -8.95 19.14 1.45
N PRO A 80 -7.77 18.57 1.16
CA PRO A 80 -6.95 19.03 0.04
C PRO A 80 -7.66 18.76 -1.30
N PRO A 81 -7.33 19.54 -2.34
CA PRO A 81 -7.92 19.39 -3.67
C PRO A 81 -7.66 17.98 -4.22
N TYR A 82 -8.55 17.53 -5.13
CA TYR A 82 -8.51 16.17 -5.69
C TYR A 82 -7.14 15.79 -6.24
N GLU A 83 -6.52 16.67 -7.04
CA GLU A 83 -5.17 16.44 -7.60
C GLU A 83 -4.12 16.18 -6.52
N SER A 84 -4.14 16.93 -5.42
CA SER A 84 -3.21 16.74 -4.31
C SER A 84 -3.47 15.42 -3.57
N ARG A 85 -4.73 14.97 -3.47
CA ARG A 85 -5.06 13.64 -2.92
C ARG A 85 -4.54 12.51 -3.80
N ILE A 86 -4.66 12.63 -5.13
CA ILE A 86 -4.10 11.65 -6.08
C ILE A 86 -2.58 11.59 -5.97
N THR A 87 -1.89 12.73 -5.95
CA THR A 87 -0.44 12.77 -5.75
C THR A 87 -0.03 12.13 -4.42
N THR A 88 -0.77 12.38 -3.34
CA THR A 88 -0.53 11.75 -2.03
C THR A 88 -0.67 10.24 -2.09
N ALA A 89 -1.71 9.73 -2.76
CA ALA A 89 -1.91 8.29 -2.95
C ALA A 89 -0.75 7.65 -3.75
N LYS A 90 -0.29 8.30 -4.82
CA LYS A 90 0.87 7.85 -5.60
C LYS A 90 2.13 7.79 -4.75
N LEU A 91 2.41 8.86 -3.99
CA LEU A 91 3.57 8.91 -3.10
C LEU A 91 3.49 7.87 -1.98
N LEU A 92 2.31 7.52 -1.47
CA LEU A 92 2.15 6.44 -0.48
C LEU A 92 2.46 5.05 -1.06
N ILE A 93 2.14 4.82 -2.33
CA ILE A 93 2.49 3.59 -3.04
C ILE A 93 4.01 3.55 -3.28
N GLU A 94 4.57 4.64 -3.80
CA GLU A 94 6.01 4.81 -4.06
C GLU A 94 6.86 4.78 -2.79
N ALA A 95 6.29 5.17 -1.65
CA ALA A 95 6.98 5.18 -0.36
C ALA A 95 7.28 3.79 0.22
N GLU A 96 6.87 2.72 -0.49
CA GLU A 96 7.22 1.32 -0.19
C GLU A 96 7.10 1.01 1.31
N GLU A 97 5.95 1.34 1.90
CA GLU A 97 5.66 0.99 3.29
C GLU A 97 5.71 -0.54 3.38
N TYR A 98 6.77 -1.07 4.02
CA TYR A 98 6.96 -2.51 4.19
C TYR A 98 5.71 -3.14 4.83
N GLU A 99 4.98 -2.37 5.64
CA GLU A 99 3.69 -2.69 6.24
C GLU A 99 2.64 -3.04 5.17
N VAL A 100 2.53 -2.28 4.08
CA VAL A 100 1.57 -2.56 2.99
C VAL A 100 1.92 -3.87 2.28
N TRP A 101 3.20 -4.11 2.01
CA TRP A 101 3.66 -5.37 1.42
C TRP A 101 3.47 -6.54 2.38
N TYR A 102 3.75 -6.35 3.66
CA TYR A 102 3.56 -7.34 4.71
C TYR A 102 2.08 -7.70 4.89
N PHE A 103 1.19 -6.70 5.02
CA PHE A 103 -0.24 -6.93 5.17
C PHE A 103 -0.83 -7.57 3.92
N SER A 104 -0.39 -7.17 2.72
CA SER A 104 -0.83 -7.80 1.46
C SER A 104 -0.40 -9.27 1.40
N GLY A 105 0.85 -9.56 1.77
CA GLY A 105 1.36 -10.93 1.85
C GLY A 105 0.64 -11.78 2.89
N TRP A 106 0.35 -11.22 4.07
CA TRP A 106 -0.38 -11.91 5.11
C TRP A 106 -1.84 -12.17 4.73
N VAL A 107 -2.51 -11.22 4.06
CA VAL A 107 -3.88 -11.42 3.55
C VAL A 107 -3.92 -12.55 2.53
N CYS A 108 -2.99 -12.59 1.57
CA CYS A 108 -2.90 -13.70 0.61
C CYS A 108 -2.65 -15.04 1.32
N TYR A 109 -1.80 -15.05 2.36
CA TYR A 109 -1.57 -16.25 3.16
C TYR A 109 -2.85 -16.74 3.87
N LEU A 110 -3.61 -15.83 4.49
CA LEU A 110 -4.87 -16.18 5.15
C LEU A 110 -5.95 -16.64 4.16
N GLN A 111 -5.96 -16.08 2.95
CA GLN A 111 -6.86 -16.54 1.88
C GLN A 111 -6.51 -17.96 1.42
N MET A 112 -5.21 -18.27 1.30
CA MET A 112 -4.73 -19.63 1.02
C MET A 112 -5.15 -20.60 2.13
N GLU A 113 -4.93 -20.25 3.40
CA GLU A 113 -5.29 -21.10 4.55
C GLU A 113 -6.81 -21.40 4.56
N ARG A 114 -7.64 -20.38 4.31
CA ARG A 114 -9.08 -20.56 4.17
C ARG A 114 -9.44 -21.49 3.01
N ALA A 115 -8.83 -21.32 1.84
CA ALA A 115 -9.08 -22.16 0.68
C ALA A 115 -8.68 -23.62 0.94
N GLU A 116 -7.58 -23.85 1.68
CA GLU A 116 -7.18 -25.19 2.12
C GLU A 116 -8.18 -25.80 3.11
N GLU A 117 -8.67 -25.02 4.08
CA GLU A 117 -9.70 -25.46 5.03
C GLU A 117 -11.00 -25.85 4.33
N GLU A 118 -11.48 -25.01 3.40
CA GLU A 118 -12.68 -25.26 2.61
C GLU A 118 -12.53 -26.54 1.78
N ARG A 119 -11.38 -26.74 1.12
CA ARG A 119 -11.06 -27.99 0.42
C ARG A 119 -11.11 -29.20 1.35
N THR A 120 -10.50 -29.13 2.53
CA THR A 120 -10.52 -30.27 3.49
C THR A 120 -11.90 -30.54 4.08
N ARG A 121 -12.77 -29.53 4.10
CA ARG A 121 -14.17 -29.67 4.51
C ARG A 121 -14.98 -30.31 3.39
N GLU A 122 -14.84 -29.81 2.17
CA GLU A 122 -15.45 -30.38 0.97
C GLU A 122 -15.05 -31.84 0.80
N GLU A 123 -13.77 -32.19 0.89
CA GLU A 123 -13.29 -33.59 0.81
C GLU A 123 -13.92 -34.53 1.87
N ARG A 124 -14.34 -34.00 3.02
CA ARG A 124 -15.06 -34.75 4.05
C ARG A 124 -16.57 -34.86 3.78
N GLU A 125 -17.12 -33.89 3.06
CA GLU A 125 -18.53 -33.81 2.66
C GLU A 125 -18.78 -34.48 1.28
N GLU A 126 -17.71 -34.73 0.48
CA GLU A 126 -17.68 -35.37 -0.86
C GLU A 126 -17.99 -36.89 -0.84
N SER A 127 -18.82 -37.33 0.11
CA SER A 127 -19.56 -38.58 -0.05
C SER A 127 -20.77 -38.41 -0.97
N ASP A 128 -21.23 -37.18 -1.27
CA ASP A 128 -22.52 -36.96 -1.96
C ASP A 128 -22.56 -35.92 -3.12
N GLU A 129 -21.50 -35.15 -3.45
CA GLU A 129 -21.49 -34.24 -4.64
C GLU A 129 -20.23 -34.40 -5.50
N GLU A 130 -20.41 -34.71 -6.79
CA GLU A 130 -19.32 -34.97 -7.75
C GLU A 130 -18.86 -33.64 -8.39
N ARG A 131 -17.93 -32.95 -7.76
CA ARG A 131 -17.27 -31.75 -8.32
C ARG A 131 -16.59 -32.10 -9.64
N THR A 132 -16.76 -31.26 -10.66
CA THR A 132 -16.18 -31.52 -11.97
C THR A 132 -14.65 -31.41 -11.93
N ARG A 133 -13.99 -32.01 -12.92
CA ARG A 133 -12.54 -31.94 -13.04
C ARG A 133 -12.05 -30.50 -13.26
N GLU A 134 -12.78 -29.72 -14.04
CA GLU A 134 -12.45 -28.33 -14.37
C GLU A 134 -12.49 -27.45 -13.11
N GLU A 135 -13.53 -27.58 -12.26
CA GLU A 135 -13.63 -26.83 -11.00
C GLU A 135 -12.52 -27.17 -10.00
N ARG A 136 -12.03 -28.41 -10.00
CA ARG A 136 -10.88 -28.80 -9.16
C ARG A 136 -9.58 -28.18 -9.66
N GLU A 137 -9.38 -28.18 -10.98
CA GLU A 137 -8.19 -27.59 -11.60
C GLU A 137 -8.16 -26.07 -11.39
N GLU A 138 -9.29 -25.36 -11.57
CA GLU A 138 -9.42 -23.91 -11.31
C GLU A 138 -9.12 -23.56 -9.83
N SER A 139 -9.67 -24.33 -8.89
CA SER A 139 -9.43 -24.12 -7.45
C SER A 139 -7.97 -24.37 -7.05
N ASP A 140 -7.30 -25.36 -7.66
CA ASP A 140 -5.88 -25.62 -7.43
C ASP A 140 -4.99 -24.51 -8.00
N GLU A 141 -5.34 -23.98 -9.18
CA GLU A 141 -4.65 -22.84 -9.80
C GLU A 141 -4.76 -21.57 -8.96
N GLU A 142 -5.97 -21.24 -8.48
CA GLU A 142 -6.20 -20.07 -7.62
C GLU A 142 -5.38 -20.17 -6.32
N ARG A 143 -5.33 -21.35 -5.70
CA ARG A 143 -4.57 -21.56 -4.48
C ARG A 143 -3.06 -21.39 -4.69
N GLU A 144 -2.51 -21.93 -5.78
CA GLU A 144 -1.08 -21.77 -6.06
C GLU A 144 -0.75 -20.30 -6.40
N ALA A 145 -1.63 -19.59 -7.12
CA ALA A 145 -1.49 -18.16 -7.38
C ALA A 145 -1.49 -17.33 -6.07
N LEU A 146 -2.40 -17.62 -5.13
CA LEU A 146 -2.44 -16.95 -3.82
C LEU A 146 -1.16 -17.18 -3.01
N LYS A 147 -0.62 -18.39 -3.07
CA LYS A 147 0.62 -18.77 -2.39
C LYS A 147 1.85 -18.11 -3.00
N GLU A 148 1.92 -18.03 -4.33
CA GLU A 148 2.97 -17.30 -5.03
C GLU A 148 2.91 -15.79 -4.72
N ALA A 149 1.72 -15.20 -4.76
CA ALA A 149 1.49 -13.81 -4.39
C ALA A 149 1.91 -13.53 -2.95
N ALA A 150 1.48 -14.37 -1.99
CA ALA A 150 1.87 -14.24 -0.58
C ALA A 150 3.39 -14.25 -0.40
N ARG A 151 4.09 -15.20 -1.05
CA ARG A 151 5.55 -15.29 -1.00
C ARG A 151 6.23 -14.08 -1.62
N SER A 152 5.77 -13.62 -2.77
CA SER A 152 6.31 -12.45 -3.47
C SER A 152 6.20 -11.21 -2.59
N TYR A 153 5.01 -10.95 -2.03
CA TYR A 153 4.76 -9.80 -1.16
C TYR A 153 5.55 -9.85 0.15
N LEU A 154 5.57 -11.00 0.84
CA LEU A 154 6.33 -11.15 2.08
C LEU A 154 7.84 -11.05 1.84
N THR A 155 8.36 -11.54 0.70
CA THR A 155 9.77 -11.40 0.34
C THR A 155 10.14 -9.94 0.09
N LYS A 156 9.30 -9.20 -0.65
CA LYS A 156 9.48 -7.75 -0.84
C LYS A 156 9.41 -7.00 0.49
N ALA A 157 8.45 -7.32 1.35
CA ALA A 157 8.33 -6.74 2.69
C ALA A 157 9.57 -6.98 3.55
N LYS A 158 10.10 -8.21 3.57
CA LYS A 158 11.34 -8.55 4.30
C LYS A 158 12.56 -7.81 3.75
N LYS A 159 12.71 -7.71 2.42
CA LYS A 159 13.79 -6.93 1.79
C LYS A 159 13.71 -5.45 2.20
N LEU A 160 12.52 -4.87 2.20
CA LEU A 160 12.29 -3.48 2.62
C LEU A 160 12.56 -3.30 4.10
N TYR A 161 12.11 -4.22 4.95
CA TYR A 161 12.37 -4.21 6.40
C TYR A 161 13.88 -4.08 6.69
N VAL A 162 14.72 -4.88 6.02
CA VAL A 162 16.19 -4.82 6.16
C VAL A 162 16.76 -3.52 5.58
N LYS A 163 16.36 -3.14 4.36
CA LYS A 163 16.84 -1.93 3.67
C LYS A 163 16.55 -0.67 4.48
N LEU A 164 15.37 -0.59 5.09
CA LEU A 164 14.90 0.54 5.88
C LEU A 164 15.39 0.51 7.33
N ARG A 165 16.04 -0.57 7.76
CA ARG A 165 16.50 -0.79 9.14
C ARG A 165 15.37 -0.64 10.16
N CYS A 166 14.22 -1.23 9.85
CA CYS A 166 13.09 -1.29 10.75
C CYS A 166 13.48 -2.01 12.07
N ASP A 167 12.90 -1.57 13.18
CA ASP A 167 13.17 -2.09 14.53
C ASP A 167 11.99 -2.89 15.13
N ASP A 168 11.02 -3.27 14.29
CA ASP A 168 9.88 -4.12 14.66
C ASP A 168 10.22 -5.62 14.53
N GLY A 169 10.95 -6.13 15.52
CA GLY A 169 11.32 -7.54 15.62
C GLY A 169 10.15 -8.53 15.49
N PRO A 170 9.00 -8.29 16.15
CA PRO A 170 7.81 -9.13 16.00
C PRO A 170 7.32 -9.27 14.55
N ILE A 171 7.28 -8.18 13.77
CA ILE A 171 6.86 -8.25 12.37
C ILE A 171 7.86 -9.04 11.52
N LEU A 172 9.16 -8.88 11.77
CA LEU A 172 10.19 -9.68 11.10
C LEU A 172 10.03 -11.17 11.39
N GLU A 173 9.89 -11.55 12.66
CA GLU A 173 9.71 -12.95 13.06
C GLU A 173 8.46 -13.55 12.40
N HIS A 174 7.37 -12.79 12.29
CA HIS A 174 6.15 -13.28 11.65
C HIS A 174 6.34 -13.45 10.13
N MET A 175 6.97 -12.49 9.44
CA MET A 175 7.32 -12.65 8.02
C MET A 175 8.18 -13.90 7.79
N GLU A 176 9.15 -14.15 8.67
CA GLU A 176 10.00 -15.34 8.59
C GLU A 176 9.24 -16.63 8.83
N GLN A 177 8.32 -16.66 9.81
CA GLN A 177 7.46 -17.81 10.06
C GLN A 177 6.56 -18.12 8.85
N LEU A 178 5.92 -17.10 8.26
CA LEU A 178 5.04 -17.24 7.09
C LEU A 178 5.80 -17.71 5.84
N LEU A 179 7.05 -17.26 5.68
CA LEU A 179 7.95 -17.73 4.62
C LEU A 179 8.55 -19.12 4.90
N GLY A 180 8.21 -19.75 6.03
CA GLY A 180 8.66 -21.10 6.37
C GLY A 180 10.04 -21.17 7.02
N GLY A 181 10.55 -20.06 7.54
CA GLY A 181 11.80 -20.01 8.30
C GLY A 181 13.04 -20.17 7.44
N GLU A 182 13.04 -19.66 6.21
CA GLU A 182 14.25 -19.53 5.39
C GLU A 182 15.24 -18.56 6.07
N THR A 183 16.01 -19.11 6.99
CA THR A 183 17.21 -18.51 7.55
C THR A 183 18.22 -18.37 6.43
N GLU A 184 18.58 -17.12 6.12
CA GLU A 184 19.83 -16.68 5.48
C GLU A 184 20.55 -17.75 4.64
N GLY A 185 20.27 -17.81 3.33
CA GLY A 185 20.91 -18.82 2.51
C GLY A 185 20.71 -18.74 1.01
N GLU A 186 20.50 -17.57 0.41
CA GLU A 186 20.66 -17.42 -1.04
C GLU A 186 20.92 -15.94 -1.42
N GLU A 187 22.12 -15.46 -1.09
CA GLU A 187 22.79 -14.51 -1.98
C GLU A 187 23.13 -15.28 -3.27
N GLY A 188 22.22 -15.31 -4.25
CA GLY A 188 22.59 -15.90 -5.55
C GLY A 188 21.48 -16.44 -6.44
N ASP A 189 20.34 -15.76 -6.59
CA ASP A 189 19.70 -15.65 -7.91
C ASP A 189 18.71 -14.48 -7.87
N THR A 190 19.21 -13.27 -8.09
CA THR A 190 18.37 -12.24 -8.70
C THR A 190 17.96 -12.78 -10.06
N ASP A 191 16.71 -13.22 -10.20
CA ASP A 191 16.05 -13.20 -11.49
C ASP A 191 15.91 -11.72 -11.89
N PRO A 192 16.66 -11.22 -12.89
CA PRO A 192 16.57 -9.84 -13.35
C PRO A 192 15.23 -9.54 -14.05
N ALA A 193 14.34 -10.51 -14.23
CA ALA A 193 13.06 -10.31 -14.91
C ALA A 193 11.96 -9.65 -14.04
N LEU A 194 12.14 -9.54 -12.72
CA LEU A 194 11.08 -9.07 -11.82
C LEU A 194 11.02 -7.56 -11.60
N ASP A 195 11.94 -6.79 -12.19
CA ASP A 195 12.01 -5.33 -12.00
C ASP A 195 11.39 -4.50 -13.14
N GLU A 196 10.84 -5.09 -14.22
CA GLU A 196 10.37 -4.27 -15.37
C GLU A 196 8.94 -4.47 -15.90
N ASP A 197 8.13 -5.45 -15.47
CA ASP A 197 6.89 -5.73 -16.24
C ASP A 197 5.61 -5.97 -15.42
N PHE A 198 5.31 -5.08 -14.47
CA PHE A 198 3.91 -4.87 -14.07
C PHE A 198 3.36 -3.63 -14.78
N GLU A 199 3.15 -3.75 -16.10
CA GLU A 199 2.37 -2.79 -16.86
C GLU A 199 0.95 -2.75 -16.28
N LEU A 200 0.59 -1.60 -15.69
CA LEU A 200 -0.79 -1.21 -15.44
C LEU A 200 -1.59 -1.47 -16.71
N TYR A 201 -2.65 -2.29 -16.61
CA TYR A 201 -3.69 -2.34 -17.63
C TYR A 201 -4.17 -0.92 -17.92
N SER A 202 -3.65 -0.32 -18.99
CA SER A 202 -4.25 0.86 -19.58
C SER A 202 -5.61 0.43 -20.12
N GLU A 203 -6.68 0.94 -19.54
CA GLU A 203 -8.03 0.86 -20.09
C GLU A 203 -7.98 1.29 -21.58
N ASP A 204 -8.18 0.32 -22.47
CA ASP A 204 -8.38 0.55 -23.90
C ASP A 204 -9.75 1.23 -24.07
N GLU A 205 -9.76 2.56 -24.02
CA GLU A 205 -10.92 3.35 -24.41
C GLU A 205 -11.19 3.13 -25.91
N GLY A 206 -12.41 2.67 -26.20
CA GLY A 206 -12.79 2.14 -27.49
C GLY A 206 -12.69 3.12 -28.66
N ALA A 207 -12.14 2.61 -29.75
CA ALA A 207 -12.32 3.13 -31.09
C ALA A 207 -13.05 2.09 -31.95
N MET A 208 -14.38 2.02 -31.82
CA MET A 208 -15.24 1.51 -32.90
C MET A 208 -15.92 2.71 -33.56
N GLU A 209 -15.26 3.25 -34.58
CA GLU A 209 -15.84 4.20 -35.52
C GLU A 209 -16.76 3.40 -36.47
N HIS A 210 -18.01 3.84 -36.61
CA HIS A 210 -19.01 3.26 -37.52
C HIS A 210 -19.52 4.32 -38.47
#